data_AF-A0A7C7JYX8-F1
#
_entry.id   AF-A0A7C7JYX8-F1
#
_cell.length_a   1.000
_cell.length_b   1.000
_cell.length_c   1.000
_cell.angle_alpha   90.00
_cell.angle_beta   90.00
_cell.angle_gamma   90.00
#
_symmetry.space_group_name_H-M   'P 1'
#
loop_
_entity.id
_entity.type
_entity.pdbx_description
1 polymer ?
#
loop_
_entity_poly.entity_id
_entity_poly.type
_entity_poly.pdbx_seq_one_letter_code
_entity_poly.pdbx_strand_id
1 'polypeptide(L)'
;RDKHEKRPFSTLFRVHFYENNEGLPGDVLTYEKILFIANQNTDPIFELDVTESNIMIPKDGIFVSIQVLGYTDKDGKLLPNKKYKEVETKRGIVRVSTTFRPLLPFTDQIATKQTFVKRIFHNDGKWVLFDLKNINNSNLLKAGLNNYGMGLEVEVYKED
;
A
#
# COMPACT_ATOMS: atom_id res chain seq x y z
N ARG A 1 -17.32 -30.39 -11.03
CA ARG A 1 -16.57 -29.75 -9.92
C ARG A 1 -15.70 -28.68 -10.55
N ASP A 2 -16.10 -27.43 -10.40
CA ASP A 2 -15.43 -26.30 -11.03
C ASP A 2 -13.97 -26.19 -10.54
N LYS A 3 -13.04 -26.17 -11.49
CA LYS A 3 -11.64 -25.84 -11.22
C LYS A 3 -11.61 -24.32 -11.02
N HIS A 4 -10.97 -23.86 -9.94
CA HIS A 4 -10.74 -22.46 -9.55
C HIS A 4 -11.66 -21.87 -8.47
N GLU A 5 -12.00 -22.65 -7.43
CA GLU A 5 -12.42 -22.05 -6.17
C GLU A 5 -11.25 -21.19 -5.63
N LYS A 6 -11.41 -19.85 -5.67
CA LYS A 6 -10.38 -18.92 -5.22
C LYS A 6 -10.16 -19.17 -3.73
N ARG A 7 -8.93 -19.55 -3.35
CA ARG A 7 -8.56 -19.74 -1.94
C ARG A 7 -8.97 -18.48 -1.15
N PRO A 8 -9.80 -18.60 -0.09
CA PRO A 8 -10.13 -17.49 0.78
C PRO A 8 -8.87 -16.81 1.30
N PHE A 9 -8.98 -15.52 1.57
CA PHE A 9 -7.88 -14.76 2.15
C PHE A 9 -8.46 -13.68 3.04
N SER A 10 -7.66 -13.24 4.00
CA SER A 10 -7.97 -12.12 4.86
C SER A 10 -6.66 -11.42 5.18
N THR A 11 -6.49 -10.19 4.73
CA THR A 11 -5.23 -9.44 4.84
C THR A 11 -5.46 -8.18 5.64
N LEU A 12 -4.60 -7.95 6.64
CA LEU A 12 -4.58 -6.72 7.43
C LEU A 12 -3.68 -5.68 6.76
N PHE A 13 -4.23 -4.50 6.58
CA PHE A 13 -3.56 -3.32 6.09
C PHE A 13 -3.49 -2.25 7.18
N ARG A 14 -2.43 -1.45 7.15
CA ARG A 14 -2.28 -0.24 7.96
C ARG A 14 -2.14 0.95 7.05
N VAL A 15 -2.88 2.02 7.34
CA VAL A 15 -2.77 3.30 6.65
C VAL A 15 -1.89 4.23 7.46
N HIS A 16 -1.04 4.98 6.77
CA HIS A 16 -0.23 6.04 7.37
C HIS A 16 -0.39 7.33 6.55
N PHE A 17 -0.37 8.44 7.25
CA PHE A 17 -0.45 9.79 6.69
C PHE A 17 0.89 10.48 6.95
N TYR A 18 1.45 11.12 5.94
CA TYR A 18 2.72 11.79 5.99
C TYR A 18 2.61 13.22 5.48
N GLU A 19 3.47 14.08 6.01
CA GLU A 19 3.73 15.39 5.45
C GLU A 19 4.32 15.28 4.03
N ASN A 20 4.09 16.32 3.23
CA ASN A 20 4.76 16.48 1.96
C ASN A 20 6.09 17.24 2.15
N ASN A 21 7.21 16.53 2.12
CA ASN A 21 8.53 17.14 2.18
C ASN A 21 9.12 17.26 0.77
N GLU A 22 8.97 18.41 0.13
CA GLU A 22 9.51 18.71 -1.21
C GLU A 22 9.10 17.69 -2.29
N GLY A 23 7.87 17.18 -2.24
CA GLY A 23 7.35 16.18 -3.17
C GLY A 23 7.68 14.73 -2.79
N LEU A 24 8.19 14.50 -1.58
CA LEU A 24 8.45 13.17 -1.01
C LEU A 24 7.67 12.96 0.30
N PRO A 25 7.30 11.71 0.64
CA PRO A 25 6.72 11.44 1.96
C PRO A 25 7.72 11.75 3.09
N GLY A 26 7.32 12.67 3.97
CA GLY A 26 8.10 13.15 5.13
C GLY A 26 7.74 12.43 6.43
N ASP A 27 7.56 13.20 7.50
CA ASP A 27 7.21 12.70 8.83
C ASP A 27 5.74 12.28 8.91
N VAL A 28 5.42 11.39 9.87
CA VAL A 28 4.04 10.91 10.07
C VAL A 28 3.18 11.98 10.73
N LEU A 29 1.99 12.22 10.20
CA LEU A 29 1.02 13.20 10.71
C LEU A 29 0.26 12.69 11.93
N THR A 30 0.09 11.37 12.05
CA THR A 30 -0.58 10.73 13.19
C THR A 30 0.08 9.39 13.53
N TYR A 31 0.15 9.09 14.81
CA TYR A 31 0.62 7.80 15.34
C TYR A 31 -0.53 6.82 15.58
N GLU A 32 -1.78 7.23 15.31
CA GLU A 32 -2.94 6.38 15.42
C GLU A 32 -2.79 5.13 14.54
N LYS A 33 -3.39 4.02 15.00
CA LYS A 33 -3.39 2.75 14.27
C LYS A 33 -4.63 2.66 13.42
N ILE A 34 -4.57 3.27 12.24
CA ILE A 34 -5.63 3.16 11.24
C ILE A 34 -5.44 1.85 10.48
N LEU A 35 -6.33 0.89 10.74
CA LEU A 35 -6.24 -0.48 10.25
C LEU A 35 -7.52 -0.87 9.53
N PHE A 36 -7.40 -1.66 8.47
CA PHE A 36 -8.54 -2.32 7.85
C PHE A 36 -8.18 -3.72 7.36
N ILE A 37 -9.18 -4.58 7.23
CA ILE A 37 -9.04 -5.93 6.70
C ILE A 37 -9.74 -5.99 5.35
N ALA A 38 -9.04 -6.52 4.34
CA ALA A 38 -9.65 -6.87 3.06
C ALA A 38 -9.64 -8.40 2.84
N ASN A 39 -10.75 -8.93 2.35
CA ASN A 39 -10.96 -10.34 2.04
C ASN A 39 -11.67 -10.50 0.69
N GLN A 40 -12.05 -11.73 0.32
CA GLN A 40 -12.69 -12.00 -0.97
C GLN A 40 -14.09 -11.39 -1.14
N ASN A 41 -14.72 -10.96 -0.05
CA ASN A 41 -16.03 -10.32 -0.03
C ASN A 41 -15.92 -8.79 0.11
N THR A 42 -14.72 -8.23 0.21
CA THR A 42 -14.53 -6.77 0.24
C THR A 42 -14.85 -6.19 -1.13
N ASP A 43 -15.61 -5.09 -1.15
CA ASP A 43 -15.97 -4.41 -2.38
C ASP A 43 -14.73 -3.94 -3.15
N PRO A 44 -14.79 -3.93 -4.51
CA PRO A 44 -13.67 -3.46 -5.32
C PRO A 44 -13.29 -2.00 -5.04
N ILE A 45 -14.28 -1.19 -4.65
CA ILE A 45 -14.10 0.16 -4.13
C ILE A 45 -14.23 0.06 -2.62
N PHE A 46 -13.13 0.34 -1.91
CA PHE A 46 -13.09 0.31 -0.45
C PHE A 46 -12.91 1.73 0.06
N GLU A 47 -13.89 2.20 0.83
CA GLU A 47 -13.86 3.50 1.49
C GLU A 47 -13.41 3.31 2.95
N LEU A 48 -12.47 4.15 3.38
CA LEU A 48 -11.93 4.14 4.73
C LEU A 48 -12.23 5.49 5.36
N ASP A 49 -13.20 5.53 6.27
CA ASP A 49 -13.47 6.71 7.07
C ASP A 49 -12.36 6.89 8.14
N VAL A 50 -11.76 8.07 8.15
CA VAL A 50 -10.69 8.49 9.08
C VAL A 50 -11.04 9.82 9.76
N THR A 51 -12.31 10.22 9.76
CA THR A 51 -12.77 11.50 10.31
C THR A 51 -12.42 11.61 11.79
N GLU A 52 -12.61 10.53 12.55
CA GLU A 52 -12.27 10.48 13.99
C GLU A 52 -10.78 10.63 14.27
N SER A 53 -9.91 10.40 13.28
CA SER A 53 -8.46 10.56 13.42
C SER A 53 -8.00 12.01 13.38
N ASN A 54 -8.91 12.96 13.08
CA ASN A 54 -8.66 14.41 13.09
C ASN A 54 -7.35 14.81 12.36
N ILE A 55 -7.15 14.27 11.16
CA ILE A 55 -5.93 14.47 10.38
C ILE A 55 -6.00 15.83 9.69
N MET A 56 -5.21 16.78 10.17
CA MET A 56 -5.09 18.11 9.56
C MET A 56 -4.21 18.03 8.31
N ILE A 57 -4.72 18.52 7.18
CA ILE A 57 -4.00 18.55 5.88
C ILE A 57 -3.21 19.86 5.77
N PRO A 58 -1.86 19.81 5.73
CA PRO A 58 -1.03 20.99 5.47
C PRO A 58 -1.27 21.60 4.08
N LYS A 59 -0.88 22.87 3.89
CA LYS A 59 -1.10 23.61 2.64
C LYS A 59 -0.37 23.01 1.43
N ASP A 60 0.77 22.38 1.68
CA ASP A 60 1.59 21.64 0.73
C ASP A 60 1.08 20.21 0.47
N GLY A 61 0.02 19.80 1.16
CA GLY A 61 -0.65 18.52 0.98
C GLY A 61 -0.03 17.41 1.81
N ILE A 62 -0.44 16.17 1.51
CA ILE A 62 -0.09 14.98 2.27
C ILE A 62 0.25 13.81 1.35
N PHE A 63 0.99 12.85 1.88
CA PHE A 63 1.08 11.51 1.32
C PHE A 63 0.32 10.51 2.18
N VAL A 64 -0.39 9.60 1.53
CA VAL A 64 -1.07 8.48 2.20
C VAL A 64 -0.43 7.18 1.71
N SER A 65 -0.09 6.30 2.64
CA SER A 65 0.48 4.99 2.31
C SER A 65 -0.37 3.86 2.85
N ILE A 66 -0.40 2.76 2.10
CA ILE A 66 -0.98 1.49 2.53
C ILE A 66 0.15 0.50 2.79
N GLN A 67 0.28 0.09 4.05
CA GLN A 67 1.23 -0.91 4.49
C GLN A 67 0.54 -2.26 4.67
N VAL A 68 1.02 -3.28 3.94
CA VAL A 68 0.55 -4.65 4.13
C VAL A 68 1.21 -5.27 5.36
N LEU A 69 0.40 -5.67 6.36
CA LEU A 69 0.90 -6.29 7.59
C LEU A 69 1.02 -7.81 7.45
N GLY A 70 0.01 -8.46 6.86
CA GLY A 70 -0.01 -9.89 6.59
C GLY A 70 -1.41 -10.49 6.64
N TYR A 71 -1.50 -11.82 6.54
CA TYR A 71 -2.77 -12.52 6.66
C TYR A 71 -3.27 -12.55 8.11
N THR A 72 -4.59 -12.55 8.28
CA THR A 72 -5.26 -12.68 9.57
C THR A 72 -6.00 -14.01 9.70
N ASP A 73 -6.27 -14.41 10.94
CA ASP A 73 -7.24 -15.45 11.24
C ASP A 73 -8.70 -14.95 11.08
N LYS A 74 -9.65 -15.83 11.39
CA LYS A 74 -11.09 -15.56 11.32
C LYS A 74 -11.54 -14.42 12.25
N ASP A 75 -10.76 -14.13 13.29
CA ASP A 75 -11.06 -13.11 14.30
C ASP A 75 -10.34 -11.78 13.96
N GLY A 76 -9.68 -11.72 12.81
CA GLY A 76 -8.95 -10.53 12.35
C GLY A 76 -7.56 -10.35 12.97
N LYS A 77 -7.07 -11.33 13.72
CA LYS A 77 -5.75 -11.26 14.36
C LYS A 77 -4.65 -11.63 13.38
N LEU A 78 -3.58 -10.84 13.37
CA LEU A 78 -2.43 -11.05 12.49
C LEU A 78 -1.75 -12.40 12.75
N LEU A 79 -1.64 -13.22 11.71
CA LEU A 79 -0.96 -14.51 11.77
C LEU A 79 0.57 -14.32 11.76
N PRO A 80 1.32 -15.14 12.53
CA PRO A 80 2.78 -15.12 12.53
C PRO A 80 3.31 -15.69 11.21
N ASN A 81 3.48 -14.82 10.21
CA ASN A 81 3.90 -15.20 8.86
C ASN A 81 5.28 -14.62 8.55
N LYS A 82 6.14 -15.39 7.86
CA LYS A 82 7.31 -14.78 7.21
C LYS A 82 6.83 -13.81 6.14
N LYS A 83 7.29 -12.56 6.21
CA LYS A 83 7.01 -11.52 5.19
C LYS A 83 7.77 -11.75 3.87
N TYR A 84 8.59 -12.80 3.82
CA TYR A 84 9.36 -13.20 2.66
C TYR A 84 9.33 -14.73 2.50
N LYS A 85 9.57 -15.17 1.27
CA LYS A 85 9.84 -16.55 0.88
C LYS A 85 11.31 -16.66 0.52
N GLU A 86 11.94 -17.76 0.90
CA GLU A 86 13.27 -18.12 0.44
C GLU A 86 13.11 -18.95 -0.83
N VAL A 87 13.72 -18.48 -1.91
CA VAL A 87 13.68 -19.12 -3.23
C VAL A 87 15.09 -19.52 -3.58
N GLU A 88 15.29 -20.82 -3.79
CA GLU A 88 16.56 -21.35 -4.25
C GLU A 88 16.75 -21.04 -5.74
N THR A 89 17.90 -20.45 -6.07
CA THR A 89 18.29 -20.14 -7.44
C THR A 89 19.66 -20.75 -7.72
N LYS A 90 20.04 -20.84 -9.01
CA LYS A 90 21.39 -21.25 -9.42
C LYS A 90 22.52 -20.42 -8.79
N ARG A 91 22.21 -19.22 -8.26
CA ARG A 91 23.16 -18.29 -7.62
C ARG A 91 23.04 -18.27 -6.09
N GLY A 92 22.26 -19.16 -5.49
CA GLY A 92 22.02 -19.24 -4.05
C GLY A 92 20.58 -18.91 -3.64
N ILE A 93 20.35 -18.82 -2.33
CA ILE A 93 19.04 -18.53 -1.74
C ILE A 93 18.75 -17.03 -1.79
N VAL A 94 17.63 -16.66 -2.42
CA VAL A 94 17.17 -15.26 -2.51
C VAL A 94 15.88 -15.11 -1.70
N ARG A 95 15.76 -13.99 -0.96
CA ARG A 95 14.54 -13.64 -0.23
C ARG A 95 13.62 -12.78 -1.09
N VAL A 96 12.42 -13.28 -1.37
CA VAL A 96 11.40 -12.60 -2.16
C VAL A 96 10.23 -12.23 -1.26
N SER A 97 9.73 -10.99 -1.33
CA SER A 97 8.58 -10.57 -0.52
C SER A 97 7.34 -11.41 -0.83
N THR A 98 6.59 -11.77 0.21
CA THR A 98 5.32 -12.48 0.03
C THR A 98 4.31 -11.56 -0.64
N THR A 99 3.70 -12.00 -1.74
CA THR A 99 2.57 -11.31 -2.36
C THR A 99 1.30 -11.56 -1.54
N PHE A 100 0.62 -10.48 -1.17
CA PHE A 100 -0.66 -10.51 -0.45
C PHE A 100 -1.81 -10.11 -1.38
N ARG A 101 -3.03 -10.50 -0.99
CA ARG A 101 -4.27 -10.17 -1.70
C ARG A 101 -5.10 -9.17 -0.86
N PRO A 102 -5.93 -8.31 -1.48
CA PRO A 102 -6.05 -8.10 -2.93
C PRO A 102 -4.77 -7.49 -3.52
N LEU A 103 -4.63 -7.60 -4.84
CA LEU A 103 -3.67 -6.77 -5.54
C LEU A 103 -4.21 -5.34 -5.57
N LEU A 104 -3.34 -4.39 -5.29
CA LEU A 104 -3.69 -2.97 -5.24
C LEU A 104 -3.97 -2.42 -6.66
N PRO A 105 -5.01 -1.58 -6.85
CA PRO A 105 -5.33 -1.01 -8.16
C PRO A 105 -4.27 -0.01 -8.64
N PHE A 106 -3.43 -0.40 -9.60
CA PHE A 106 -2.54 0.52 -10.31
C PHE A 106 -3.20 1.02 -11.60
N THR A 107 -2.93 2.27 -11.97
CA THR A 107 -3.56 2.97 -13.09
C THR A 107 -2.55 3.83 -13.86
N ASP A 108 -2.86 4.07 -15.13
CA ASP A 108 -2.18 4.99 -16.05
C ASP A 108 -2.97 6.30 -16.28
N GLN A 109 -4.14 6.44 -15.64
CA GLN A 109 -5.03 7.59 -15.83
C GLN A 109 -4.53 8.87 -15.14
N ILE A 110 -3.54 8.75 -14.24
CA ILE A 110 -2.92 9.90 -13.55
C ILE A 110 -1.64 10.28 -14.30
N ALA A 111 -1.64 11.48 -14.91
CA ALA A 111 -0.57 11.93 -15.80
C ALA A 111 0.79 12.10 -15.10
N THR A 112 0.79 12.56 -13.85
CA THR A 112 1.99 12.78 -13.04
C THR A 112 2.33 11.54 -12.22
N LYS A 113 3.62 11.22 -12.07
CA LYS A 113 4.07 10.09 -11.23
C LYS A 113 4.09 10.55 -9.78
N GLN A 114 3.13 10.07 -8.98
CA GLN A 114 2.93 10.48 -7.59
C GLN A 114 2.99 9.31 -6.60
N THR A 115 3.19 8.09 -7.10
CA THR A 115 3.27 6.90 -6.25
C THR A 115 4.70 6.59 -5.86
N PHE A 116 4.92 6.47 -4.56
CA PHE A 116 6.20 6.06 -3.98
C PHE A 116 6.06 4.69 -3.31
N VAL A 117 7.13 3.91 -3.33
CA VAL A 117 7.19 2.61 -2.65
C VAL A 117 8.36 2.56 -1.70
N LYS A 118 8.13 1.94 -0.54
CA LYS A 118 9.13 1.66 0.48
C LYS A 118 9.19 0.15 0.69
N ARG A 119 10.37 -0.45 0.51
CA ARG A 119 10.58 -1.90 0.66
C ARG A 119 11.66 -2.14 1.69
N ILE A 120 11.34 -2.88 2.76
CA ILE A 120 12.29 -3.09 3.88
C ILE A 120 13.61 -3.73 3.42
N PHE A 121 13.55 -4.62 2.42
CA PHE A 121 14.73 -5.35 1.93
C PHE A 121 15.38 -4.72 0.67
N HIS A 122 14.93 -3.56 0.20
CA HIS A 122 15.46 -2.91 -1.01
C HIS A 122 15.62 -1.41 -0.78
N ASN A 123 16.54 -0.76 -1.50
CA ASN A 123 16.73 0.70 -1.47
C ASN A 123 16.94 1.25 -0.05
N ASP A 124 17.61 0.48 0.83
CA ASP A 124 17.86 0.82 2.24
C ASP A 124 16.59 1.21 3.02
N GLY A 125 15.43 0.68 2.62
CA GLY A 125 14.16 1.01 3.23
C GLY A 125 13.74 2.47 3.00
N LYS A 126 14.28 3.16 1.98
CA LYS A 126 13.89 4.53 1.62
C LYS A 126 12.69 4.54 0.67
N TRP A 127 11.98 5.66 0.66
CA TRP A 127 10.97 5.94 -0.36
C TRP A 127 11.63 6.11 -1.72
N VAL A 128 11.12 5.43 -2.74
CA VAL A 128 11.52 5.64 -4.13
C VAL A 128 10.29 5.81 -5.00
N LEU A 129 10.39 6.64 -6.04
CA LEU A 129 9.32 6.79 -7.01
C LEU A 129 9.06 5.44 -7.70
N PHE A 130 7.79 5.05 -7.84
CA PHE A 130 7.37 3.85 -8.56
C PHE A 130 7.55 4.06 -10.07
N ASP A 131 8.78 3.84 -10.53
CA ASP A 131 9.21 4.15 -11.89
C ASP A 131 10.23 3.12 -12.39
N LEU A 132 10.28 2.90 -13.72
CA LEU A 132 11.22 1.97 -14.34
C LEU A 132 12.68 2.31 -14.06
N LYS A 133 13.02 3.59 -13.85
CA LYS A 133 14.38 4.02 -13.47
C LYS A 133 14.80 3.48 -12.10
N ASN A 134 13.84 3.24 -11.21
CA ASN A 134 14.08 2.76 -9.85
C ASN A 134 13.74 1.27 -9.68
N ILE A 135 12.91 0.70 -10.56
CA ILE A 135 12.34 -0.65 -10.43
C ILE A 135 12.35 -1.35 -11.80
N ASN A 136 13.40 -2.13 -12.03
CA ASN A 136 13.68 -2.73 -13.34
C ASN A 136 12.79 -3.94 -13.69
N ASN A 137 12.15 -4.57 -12.70
CA ASN A 137 11.42 -5.84 -12.84
C ASN A 137 9.95 -5.75 -12.40
N SER A 138 9.19 -4.79 -12.93
CA SER A 138 7.76 -4.64 -12.64
C SER A 138 6.92 -4.78 -13.92
N ASN A 139 6.01 -5.75 -13.95
CA ASN A 139 5.05 -5.90 -15.05
C ASN A 139 4.06 -4.72 -15.12
N LEU A 140 3.71 -4.14 -13.96
CA LEU A 140 2.86 -2.95 -13.89
C LEU A 140 3.51 -1.76 -14.60
N LEU A 141 4.79 -1.50 -14.30
CA LEU A 141 5.52 -0.40 -14.92
C LEU A 141 5.77 -0.63 -16.41
N LYS A 142 6.00 -1.88 -16.82
CA LYS A 142 6.09 -2.24 -18.25
C LYS A 142 4.78 -2.02 -18.99
N ALA A 143 3.65 -2.12 -18.30
CA ALA A 143 2.32 -1.84 -18.82
C ALA A 143 1.90 -0.37 -18.70
N GLY A 144 2.78 0.53 -18.23
CA GLY A 144 2.46 1.95 -18.03
C GLY A 144 1.66 2.27 -16.76
N LEU A 145 1.38 1.26 -15.91
CA LEU A 145 0.62 1.44 -14.67
C LEU A 145 1.55 1.95 -13.56
N ASN A 146 1.83 3.25 -13.56
CA ASN A 146 2.81 3.87 -12.66
C ASN A 146 2.21 4.58 -11.43
N ASN A 147 0.89 4.65 -11.30
CA ASN A 147 0.25 5.26 -10.13
C ASN A 147 -0.69 4.31 -9.42
N TYR A 148 -0.80 4.50 -8.11
CA TYR A 148 -1.81 3.87 -7.29
C TYR A 148 -3.13 4.64 -7.43
N GLY A 149 -4.19 3.94 -7.80
CA GLY A 149 -5.52 4.51 -7.94
C GLY A 149 -6.19 4.65 -6.59
N MET A 150 -6.15 5.86 -6.03
CA MET A 150 -6.75 6.20 -4.74
C MET A 150 -7.42 7.57 -4.85
N GLY A 151 -8.63 7.67 -4.32
CA GLY A 151 -9.37 8.93 -4.17
C GLY A 151 -9.23 9.48 -2.75
N LEU A 152 -9.64 10.73 -2.57
CA LEU A 152 -9.71 11.38 -1.27
C LEU A 152 -10.98 12.24 -1.23
N GLU A 153 -11.72 12.14 -0.14
CA GLU A 153 -12.78 13.07 0.25
C GLU A 153 -12.26 13.89 1.43
N VAL A 154 -12.51 15.20 1.42
CA VAL A 154 -12.04 16.13 2.46
C VAL A 154 -13.18 17.02 2.92
N GLU A 155 -13.22 17.26 4.22
CA GLU A 155 -14.09 18.26 4.82
C GLU A 155 -13.32 19.58 4.97
N VAL A 156 -13.94 20.68 4.55
CA VAL A 156 -13.35 22.02 4.64
C VAL A 156 -14.09 22.81 5.70
N TYR A 157 -13.38 23.08 6.79
CA TYR A 157 -13.87 23.89 7.89
C TYR A 157 -13.39 25.33 7.73
N LYS A 158 -14.28 26.28 7.95
CA LYS A 158 -13.95 27.71 8.00
C LYS A 158 -13.97 28.13 9.46
N GLU A 159 -12.87 28.71 9.94
CA GLU A 159 -12.89 29.46 11.19
C GLU A 159 -13.64 30.79 10.93
N ASP A 160 -14.68 31.05 11.72
CA ASP A 160 -15.43 32.31 11.70
C ASP A 160 -14.68 33.44 12.41
#